data_AF-A0A7Y7NJA3-F1
#
_entry.id   AF-A0A7Y7NJA3-F1
#
_cell.length_a   1.000
_cell.length_b   1.000
_cell.length_c   1.000
_cell.angle_alpha   90.00
_cell.angle_beta   90.00
_cell.angle_gamma   90.00
#
_symmetry.space_group_name_H-M   'P 1'
#
loop_
_entity.id
_entity.type
_entity.pdbx_description
1 polymer ?
#
loop_
_entity_poly.entity_id
_entity_poly.type
_entity_poly.pdbx_seq_one_letter_code
_entity_poly.pdbx_strand_id
1 'polypeptide(L)'
;MIAKKLELTNEQTSPLFRIMWVSNVNIPIKRQFDNNISAFHIGNGFIISVAHNLRSESQIIKTIPEIVYQTEIIPKLNPAQVELFNQCYLLEPLNNKRHLNITKQVDLQTIMDNIKSINFDSRWITLSSRNFCKPHLIVQFKEPQFYKNADLTTQFLASNTCFYEPYLNRHTFLVELELVEAFYSEDIALYRIVNTHKDIINQLPFIKIDFSILDDNQLDFYCLQSSPGGFLGRMVNKAKIEGFLDHHGTFNDRFGGNYTFEGLRYLIKGYFRFGSSGAPYVYYDNENMIFKANAIQSEACPIQLSINNNRDGNFQYINALASPFGIIKDRLEKYL
;
A
#
# COMPACT_ATOMS: atom_id res chain seq x y z
N MET A 1 -3.88 -28.44 8.19
CA MET A 1 -4.21 -27.54 7.06
C MET A 1 -5.24 -26.44 7.41
N ILE A 2 -6.48 -26.76 7.82
CA ILE A 2 -7.51 -25.72 8.08
C ILE A 2 -7.06 -24.69 9.13
N ALA A 3 -6.58 -25.14 10.30
CA ALA A 3 -6.10 -24.25 11.36
C ALA A 3 -5.03 -23.27 10.85
N LYS A 4 -4.07 -23.76 10.07
CA LYS A 4 -3.00 -22.94 9.47
C LYS A 4 -3.52 -21.88 8.50
N LYS A 5 -4.57 -22.18 7.74
CA LYS A 5 -5.22 -21.18 6.87
C LYS A 5 -5.94 -20.11 7.69
N LEU A 6 -6.56 -20.49 8.81
CA LEU A 6 -7.23 -19.55 9.71
C LEU A 6 -6.23 -18.62 10.41
N GLU A 7 -5.01 -19.09 10.70
CA GLU A 7 -3.92 -18.23 11.20
C GLU A 7 -3.57 -17.12 10.19
N LEU A 8 -3.62 -17.38 8.88
CA LEU A 8 -3.34 -16.37 7.85
C LEU A 8 -4.38 -15.24 7.79
N THR A 9 -5.60 -15.45 8.28
CA THR A 9 -6.67 -14.44 8.22
C THR A 9 -7.01 -13.81 9.56
N ASN A 10 -6.46 -14.34 10.66
CA ASN A 10 -6.66 -13.82 12.00
C ASN A 10 -5.85 -12.52 12.21
N GLU A 11 -6.47 -11.51 12.83
CA GLU A 11 -5.82 -10.21 13.07
C GLU A 11 -4.56 -10.30 13.95
N GLN A 12 -4.44 -11.33 14.80
CA GLN A 12 -3.32 -11.53 15.72
C GLN A 12 -2.13 -12.29 15.09
N THR A 13 -2.34 -13.00 13.99
CA THR A 13 -1.32 -13.90 13.42
C THR A 13 -1.10 -13.70 11.93
N SER A 14 -1.96 -12.95 11.25
CA SER A 14 -1.81 -12.72 9.82
C SER A 14 -0.60 -11.83 9.52
N PRO A 15 0.23 -12.20 8.54
CA PRO A 15 1.30 -11.36 8.03
C PRO A 15 0.80 -10.30 7.03
N LEU A 16 -0.50 -10.28 6.72
CA LEU A 16 -1.10 -9.34 5.78
C LEU A 16 -1.50 -8.03 6.48
N PHE A 17 -1.04 -6.94 5.90
CA PHE A 17 -1.23 -5.58 6.35
C PHE A 17 -1.62 -4.67 5.18
N ARG A 18 -1.77 -3.39 5.50
CA ARG A 18 -1.95 -2.33 4.51
C ARG A 18 -0.90 -1.27 4.75
N ILE A 19 -0.37 -0.70 3.68
CA ILE A 19 0.38 0.56 3.74
C ILE A 19 -0.58 1.66 3.35
N MET A 20 -0.58 2.75 4.12
CA MET A 20 -1.28 3.98 3.77
C MET A 20 -0.32 5.16 3.93
N TRP A 21 -0.48 6.17 3.07
CA TRP A 21 0.27 7.41 3.16
C TRP A 21 -0.47 8.34 4.10
N VAL A 22 0.15 8.62 5.24
CA VAL A 22 -0.47 9.37 6.32
C VAL A 22 0.05 10.80 6.30
N SER A 23 -0.86 11.75 6.14
CA SER A 23 -0.58 13.17 6.32
C SER A 23 -0.92 13.57 7.77
N ASN A 24 -0.19 14.54 8.32
CA ASN A 24 -0.46 15.10 9.65
C ASN A 24 -0.56 14.05 10.77
N VAL A 25 0.35 13.07 10.77
CA VAL A 25 0.36 11.93 11.71
C VAL A 25 0.10 12.36 13.16
N ASN A 26 0.75 13.43 13.62
CA ASN A 26 0.69 13.85 15.02
C ASN A 26 -0.44 14.84 15.34
N ILE A 27 -1.32 15.16 14.37
CA ILE A 27 -2.43 16.11 14.54
C ILE A 27 -3.75 15.35 14.29
N PRO A 28 -4.34 14.69 15.29
CA PRO A 28 -5.47 13.76 15.10
C PRO A 28 -6.61 14.34 14.26
N ILE A 29 -7.01 15.59 14.52
CA ILE A 29 -8.11 16.26 13.81
C ILE A 29 -7.81 16.57 12.34
N LYS A 30 -6.52 16.62 11.94
CA LYS A 30 -6.06 16.89 10.57
C LYS A 30 -5.42 15.65 9.92
N ARG A 31 -5.35 14.53 10.64
CA ARG A 31 -4.75 13.28 10.15
C ARG A 31 -5.60 12.73 9.01
N GLN A 32 -4.94 12.34 7.92
CA GLN A 32 -5.60 11.80 6.74
C GLN A 32 -4.84 10.58 6.25
N PHE A 33 -5.57 9.62 5.69
CA PHE A 33 -5.04 8.36 5.18
C PHE A 33 -5.38 8.23 3.71
N ASP A 34 -4.36 8.08 2.88
CA ASP A 34 -4.53 7.93 1.44
C ASP A 34 -3.73 6.71 0.94
N ASN A 35 -3.91 6.38 -0.34
CA ASN A 35 -3.12 5.38 -1.05
C ASN A 35 -3.06 4.00 -0.38
N ASN A 36 -4.23 3.41 -0.13
CA ASN A 36 -4.39 2.15 0.57
C ASN A 36 -3.96 0.96 -0.29
N ILE A 37 -2.84 0.32 0.07
CA ILE A 37 -2.28 -0.81 -0.69
C ILE A 37 -2.03 -2.02 0.20
N SER A 38 -2.26 -3.23 -0.33
CA SER A 38 -1.94 -4.44 0.42
C SER A 38 -0.43 -4.60 0.55
N ALA A 39 0.00 -5.13 1.67
CA ALA A 39 1.40 -5.37 1.96
C ALA A 39 1.54 -6.52 2.95
N PHE A 40 2.73 -7.10 3.06
CA PHE A 40 2.97 -8.15 4.02
C PHE A 40 4.39 -8.10 4.58
N HIS A 41 4.53 -8.53 5.83
CA HIS A 41 5.81 -8.54 6.54
C HIS A 41 6.57 -9.84 6.24
N ILE A 42 7.84 -9.71 5.89
CA ILE A 42 8.72 -10.83 5.53
C ILE A 42 9.80 -11.14 6.57
N GLY A 43 9.70 -10.50 7.75
CA GLY A 43 10.65 -10.65 8.84
C GLY A 43 11.59 -9.47 8.95
N ASN A 44 12.27 -9.36 10.10
CA ASN A 44 13.27 -8.33 10.39
C ASN A 44 12.80 -6.87 10.22
N GLY A 45 11.49 -6.63 10.13
CA GLY A 45 10.91 -5.31 9.90
C GLY A 45 10.85 -4.90 8.42
N PHE A 46 11.01 -5.83 7.49
CA PHE A 46 10.87 -5.58 6.06
C PHE A 46 9.46 -5.88 5.55
N ILE A 47 8.87 -4.93 4.83
CA ILE A 47 7.51 -5.03 4.29
C ILE A 47 7.59 -5.02 2.77
N ILE A 48 6.87 -5.94 2.13
CA ILE A 48 6.72 -5.97 0.67
C ILE A 48 5.34 -5.44 0.26
N SER A 49 5.32 -4.65 -0.81
CA SER A 49 4.11 -4.26 -1.56
C SER A 49 4.48 -4.09 -3.05
N VAL A 50 3.66 -3.37 -3.83
CA VAL A 50 3.86 -3.14 -5.29
C VAL A 50 4.46 -1.76 -5.59
N ALA A 51 5.26 -1.68 -6.65
CA ALA A 51 6.01 -0.47 -7.01
C ALA A 51 5.18 0.55 -7.79
N HIS A 52 4.24 0.12 -8.63
CA HIS A 52 3.42 1.04 -9.43
C HIS A 52 2.63 2.02 -8.57
N ASN A 53 2.24 1.58 -7.37
CA ASN A 53 1.50 2.41 -6.42
C ASN A 53 2.32 3.58 -5.83
N LEU A 54 3.64 3.58 -6.01
CA LEU A 54 4.53 4.70 -5.64
C LEU A 54 4.42 5.88 -6.61
N ARG A 55 4.16 5.59 -7.89
CA ARG A 55 4.13 6.56 -8.99
C ARG A 55 2.73 6.97 -9.39
N SER A 56 1.69 6.44 -8.73
CA SER A 56 0.35 7.01 -8.83
C SER A 56 0.31 8.40 -8.20
N GLU A 57 -0.48 9.28 -8.80
CA GLU A 57 -0.63 10.67 -8.37
C GLU A 57 -1.71 10.78 -7.29
N SER A 58 -1.44 11.56 -6.24
CA SER A 58 -2.50 12.01 -5.34
C SER A 58 -3.42 12.97 -6.09
N GLN A 59 -4.72 12.70 -6.01
CA GLN A 59 -5.74 13.60 -6.55
C GLN A 59 -5.79 14.92 -5.79
N ILE A 60 -5.46 14.91 -4.50
CA ILE A 60 -5.57 16.08 -3.63
C ILE A 60 -4.44 16.10 -2.61
N ILE A 61 -3.82 17.27 -2.45
CA ILE A 61 -2.74 17.46 -1.50
C ILE A 61 -3.34 17.95 -0.17
N LYS A 62 -3.18 17.18 0.91
CA LYS A 62 -3.80 17.51 2.21
C LYS A 62 -3.01 18.54 3.02
N THR A 63 -1.70 18.53 2.85
CA THR A 63 -0.78 19.45 3.52
C THR A 63 0.37 19.80 2.60
N ILE A 64 0.87 21.03 2.67
CA ILE A 64 1.95 21.53 1.82
C ILE A 64 2.98 22.22 2.71
N PRO A 65 4.26 21.81 2.72
CA PRO A 65 5.30 22.59 3.38
C PRO A 65 5.33 24.03 2.85
N GLU A 66 5.38 25.03 3.73
CA GLU A 66 5.25 26.44 3.32
C GLU A 66 6.30 26.84 2.28
N ILE A 67 7.53 26.33 2.43
CA ILE A 67 8.59 26.57 1.47
C ILE A 67 8.20 26.12 0.06
N VAL A 68 7.66 24.90 -0.09
CA VAL A 68 7.25 24.35 -1.40
C VAL A 68 6.07 25.14 -1.96
N TYR A 69 5.13 25.53 -1.10
CA TYR A 69 4.00 26.36 -1.51
C TYR A 69 4.47 27.68 -2.13
N GLN A 70 5.41 28.38 -1.49
CA GLN A 70 5.92 29.66 -1.95
C GLN A 70 6.85 29.56 -3.16
N THR A 71 7.66 28.50 -3.28
CA THR A 71 8.68 28.40 -4.33
C THR A 71 8.21 27.66 -5.58
N GLU A 72 7.26 26.73 -5.47
CA GLU A 72 6.89 25.83 -6.58
C GLU A 72 5.43 25.94 -7.01
N ILE A 73 4.52 26.35 -6.12
CA ILE A 73 3.09 26.44 -6.40
C ILE A 73 2.71 27.88 -6.75
N ILE A 74 2.85 28.82 -5.80
CA ILE A 74 2.43 30.22 -5.98
C ILE A 74 2.99 30.88 -7.25
N PRO A 75 4.28 30.73 -7.61
CA PRO A 75 4.84 31.41 -8.78
C PRO A 75 4.24 30.95 -10.11
N LYS A 76 3.53 29.82 -10.14
CA LYS A 76 2.90 29.26 -11.34
C LYS A 76 1.40 29.57 -11.43
N LEU A 77 0.84 30.26 -10.44
CA LEU A 77 -0.57 30.60 -10.37
C LEU A 77 -0.80 32.07 -10.73
N ASN A 78 -1.94 32.37 -11.35
CA ASN A 78 -2.39 33.74 -11.55
C ASN A 78 -2.97 34.34 -10.25
N PRO A 79 -3.19 35.67 -10.16
CA PRO A 79 -3.64 36.31 -8.91
C PRO A 79 -4.93 35.73 -8.30
N ALA A 80 -5.93 35.40 -9.12
CA ALA A 80 -7.18 34.82 -8.64
C ALA A 80 -6.99 33.39 -8.10
N GLN A 81 -6.13 32.61 -8.75
CA GLN A 81 -5.75 31.28 -8.27
C GLN A 81 -4.96 31.38 -6.96
N VAL A 82 -4.03 32.34 -6.83
CA VAL A 82 -3.28 32.58 -5.58
C VAL A 82 -4.24 32.91 -4.43
N GLU A 83 -5.22 33.77 -4.67
CA GLU A 83 -6.23 34.11 -3.66
C GLU A 83 -7.01 32.87 -3.21
N LEU A 84 -7.51 32.06 -4.17
CA LEU A 84 -8.20 30.81 -3.87
C LEU A 84 -7.32 29.83 -3.09
N PHE A 85 -6.07 29.65 -3.50
CA PHE A 85 -5.13 28.77 -2.80
C PHE A 85 -4.86 29.26 -1.37
N ASN A 86 -4.79 30.57 -1.13
CA ASN A 86 -4.60 31.10 0.22
C ASN A 86 -5.85 30.90 1.11
N GLN A 87 -7.04 30.95 0.52
CA GLN A 87 -8.29 30.65 1.22
C GLN A 87 -8.40 29.15 1.56
N CYS A 88 -8.02 28.28 0.63
CA CYS A 88 -8.15 26.82 0.78
C CYS A 88 -6.98 26.16 1.52
N TYR A 89 -5.80 26.76 1.57
CA TYR A 89 -4.60 26.23 2.25
C TYR A 89 -4.12 27.19 3.32
N LEU A 90 -4.59 26.97 4.55
CA LEU A 90 -4.27 27.81 5.70
C LEU A 90 -2.92 27.43 6.29
N LEU A 91 -2.04 28.42 6.47
CA LEU A 91 -0.74 28.26 7.13
C LEU A 91 -0.92 27.95 8.61
N GLU A 92 -0.25 26.90 9.06
CA GLU A 92 -0.05 26.58 10.48
C GLU A 92 1.39 26.97 10.87
N PRO A 93 1.57 28.08 11.61
CA PRO A 93 2.91 28.58 11.94
C PRO A 93 3.75 27.58 12.74
N LEU A 94 3.11 26.76 13.58
CA LEU A 94 3.80 25.83 14.49
C LEU A 94 4.60 24.73 13.77
N ASN A 95 4.17 24.31 12.59
CA ASN A 95 4.86 23.29 11.81
C ASN A 95 5.31 23.78 10.42
N ASN A 96 5.09 25.06 10.12
CA ASN A 96 5.40 25.70 8.85
C ASN A 96 4.85 24.91 7.64
N LYS A 97 3.62 24.40 7.78
CA LYS A 97 2.89 23.74 6.71
C LYS A 97 1.53 24.41 6.53
N ARG A 98 1.05 24.43 5.30
CA ARG A 98 -0.34 24.74 5.00
C ARG A 98 -1.17 23.48 5.05
N HIS A 99 -2.41 23.61 5.51
CA HIS A 99 -3.38 22.53 5.60
C HIS A 99 -4.58 22.85 4.74
N LEU A 100 -5.02 21.86 3.99
CA LEU A 100 -6.24 21.95 3.22
C LEU A 100 -7.42 22.20 4.18
N ASN A 101 -8.16 23.27 3.91
CA ASN A 101 -9.38 23.65 4.60
C ASN A 101 -10.40 24.10 3.55
N ILE A 102 -11.10 23.14 2.96
CA ILE A 102 -12.12 23.41 1.93
C ILE A 102 -13.51 23.12 2.49
N THR A 103 -14.40 24.10 2.36
CA THR A 103 -15.80 24.00 2.77
C THR A 103 -16.76 23.87 1.57
N LYS A 104 -16.32 24.21 0.35
CA LYS A 104 -17.13 24.15 -0.88
C LYS A 104 -16.54 23.17 -1.89
N GLN A 105 -17.39 22.29 -2.43
CA GLN A 105 -16.98 21.28 -3.40
C GLN A 105 -16.43 21.86 -4.71
N VAL A 106 -16.94 23.02 -5.16
CA VAL A 106 -16.47 23.68 -6.38
C VAL A 106 -15.03 24.18 -6.25
N ASP A 107 -14.65 24.66 -5.06
CA ASP A 107 -13.29 25.12 -4.78
C ASP A 107 -12.33 23.94 -4.80
N LEU A 108 -12.75 22.77 -4.28
CA LEU A 108 -11.96 21.55 -4.33
C LEU A 108 -11.59 21.15 -5.76
N GLN A 109 -12.59 21.04 -6.65
CA GLN A 109 -12.33 20.65 -8.04
C GLN A 109 -11.41 21.67 -8.73
N THR A 110 -11.66 22.97 -8.49
CA THR A 110 -10.83 24.05 -9.04
C THR A 110 -9.37 23.97 -8.57
N ILE A 111 -9.14 23.68 -7.29
CA ILE A 111 -7.79 23.47 -6.74
C ILE A 111 -7.11 22.26 -7.41
N MET A 112 -7.82 21.13 -7.55
CA MET A 112 -7.28 19.93 -8.20
C MET A 112 -6.87 20.20 -9.65
N ASP A 113 -7.72 20.89 -10.40
CA ASP A 113 -7.46 21.24 -11.80
C ASP A 113 -6.27 22.23 -11.91
N ASN A 114 -6.17 23.19 -10.99
CA ASN A 114 -5.05 24.12 -10.92
C ASN A 114 -3.71 23.43 -10.58
N ILE A 115 -3.69 22.50 -9.61
CA ILE A 115 -2.49 21.69 -9.30
C ILE A 115 -2.04 20.91 -10.54
N LYS A 116 -3.01 20.34 -11.28
CA LYS A 116 -2.73 19.60 -12.51
C LYS A 116 -2.19 20.51 -13.61
N SER A 117 -2.76 21.71 -13.79
CA SER A 117 -2.39 22.65 -14.85
C SER A 117 -0.98 23.24 -14.66
N ILE A 118 -0.54 23.46 -13.42
CA ILE A 118 0.84 23.90 -13.11
C ILE A 118 1.87 22.76 -13.18
N ASN A 119 1.42 21.55 -13.56
CA ASN A 119 2.22 20.34 -13.63
C ASN A 119 3.01 20.08 -12.34
N PHE A 120 2.32 20.15 -11.19
CA PHE A 120 2.94 19.84 -9.90
C PHE A 120 3.02 18.32 -9.71
N ASP A 121 4.19 17.81 -9.33
CA ASP A 121 4.42 16.39 -9.11
C ASP A 121 3.78 15.93 -7.79
N SER A 122 2.58 15.33 -7.89
CA SER A 122 1.83 14.80 -6.76
C SER A 122 1.97 13.27 -6.59
N ARG A 123 2.97 12.64 -7.22
CA ARG A 123 3.21 11.20 -7.03
C ARG A 123 3.52 10.89 -5.58
N TRP A 124 3.05 9.76 -5.06
CA TRP A 124 3.23 9.40 -3.64
C TRP A 124 4.69 9.33 -3.21
N ILE A 125 5.58 8.85 -4.09
CA ILE A 125 7.02 8.84 -3.84
C ILE A 125 7.59 10.26 -3.69
N THR A 126 7.13 11.21 -4.50
CA THR A 126 7.55 12.61 -4.45
C THR A 126 6.98 13.31 -3.23
N LEU A 127 5.70 13.12 -2.95
CA LEU A 127 5.05 13.69 -1.75
C LEU A 127 5.72 13.18 -0.47
N SER A 128 6.07 11.89 -0.42
CA SER A 128 6.77 11.32 0.72
C SER A 128 8.17 11.90 0.91
N SER A 129 8.98 11.98 -0.16
CA SER A 129 10.34 12.52 -0.07
C SER A 129 10.38 14.00 0.29
N ARG A 130 9.31 14.74 -0.02
CA ARG A 130 9.15 16.16 0.30
C ARG A 130 8.39 16.42 1.62
N ASN A 131 8.19 15.40 2.45
CA ASN A 131 7.55 15.53 3.77
C ASN A 131 6.10 16.08 3.74
N PHE A 132 5.35 15.77 2.68
CA PHE A 132 3.91 16.02 2.62
C PHE A 132 3.17 14.94 3.43
N CYS A 133 3.57 13.69 3.25
CA CYS A 133 3.03 12.52 3.95
C CYS A 133 4.14 11.50 4.18
N LYS A 134 3.84 10.43 4.92
CA LYS A 134 4.76 9.30 5.13
C LYS A 134 4.01 7.98 5.05
N PRO A 135 4.60 6.93 4.46
CA PRO A 135 3.99 5.61 4.46
C PRO A 135 4.01 5.03 5.88
N HIS A 136 2.89 4.46 6.29
CA HIS A 136 2.77 3.72 7.55
C HIS A 136 2.13 2.36 7.29
N LEU A 137 2.63 1.35 8.01
CA LEU A 137 1.93 0.09 8.16
C LEU A 137 0.75 0.30 9.10
N ILE A 138 -0.44 -0.11 8.64
CA ILE A 138 -1.68 0.01 9.39
C ILE A 138 -1.96 -1.32 10.10
N VAL A 139 -1.86 -1.32 11.43
CA VAL A 139 -2.16 -2.48 12.27
C VAL A 139 -3.42 -2.19 13.08
N GLN A 140 -4.39 -3.10 13.05
CA GLN A 140 -5.72 -2.84 13.60
C GLN A 140 -6.26 -4.03 14.39
N PHE A 141 -6.86 -3.72 15.54
CA PHE A 141 -7.43 -4.71 16.45
C PHE A 141 -8.81 -4.27 16.97
N LYS A 142 -9.63 -5.24 17.36
CA LYS A 142 -10.87 -4.94 18.11
C LYS A 142 -10.57 -4.43 19.50
N GLU A 143 -9.59 -5.04 20.16
CA GLU A 143 -9.16 -4.67 21.51
C GLU A 143 -8.15 -3.52 21.47
N PRO A 144 -8.07 -2.67 22.52
CA PRO A 144 -7.16 -1.53 22.59
C PRO A 144 -5.72 -1.92 22.94
N GLN A 145 -5.24 -3.07 22.44
CA GLN A 145 -3.90 -3.57 22.75
C GLN A 145 -3.20 -4.10 21.51
N PHE A 146 -1.97 -3.62 21.29
CA PHE A 146 -1.09 -4.11 20.24
C PHE A 146 -0.71 -5.56 20.54
N TYR A 147 -1.24 -6.51 19.75
CA TYR A 147 -1.09 -7.95 19.94
C TYR A 147 -1.33 -8.43 21.40
N LYS A 148 -2.36 -7.88 22.06
CA LYS A 148 -2.72 -8.19 23.47
C LYS A 148 -1.59 -7.92 24.47
N ASN A 149 -0.72 -6.95 24.17
CA ASN A 149 0.39 -6.56 25.02
C ASN A 149 0.28 -5.08 25.41
N ALA A 150 0.04 -4.81 26.69
CA ALA A 150 -0.11 -3.46 27.24
C ALA A 150 1.20 -2.66 27.22
N ASP A 151 2.34 -3.31 27.45
CA ASP A 151 3.65 -2.65 27.48
C ASP A 151 4.01 -2.11 26.09
N LEU A 152 3.78 -2.92 25.04
CA LEU A 152 3.98 -2.48 23.66
C LEU A 152 2.98 -1.38 23.27
N THR A 153 1.74 -1.47 23.76
CA THR A 153 0.69 -0.47 23.48
C THR A 153 1.08 0.92 24.00
N THR A 154 1.71 0.98 25.18
CA THR A 154 2.16 2.25 25.81
C THR A 154 3.08 3.06 24.91
N GLN A 155 3.91 2.38 24.09
CA GLN A 155 4.82 3.04 23.17
C GLN A 155 4.10 3.86 22.09
N PHE A 156 2.94 3.39 21.62
CA PHE A 156 2.13 4.11 20.62
C PHE A 156 1.30 5.24 21.22
N LEU A 157 0.91 5.13 22.49
CA LEU A 157 0.18 6.17 23.20
C LEU A 157 1.06 7.42 23.39
N ALA A 158 2.33 7.22 23.73
CA ALA A 158 3.31 8.30 23.90
C ALA A 158 3.51 9.12 22.60
N SER A 159 3.43 8.48 21.43
CA SER A 159 3.60 9.11 20.11
C SER A 159 2.28 9.52 19.44
N ASN A 160 1.14 9.34 20.11
CA ASN A 160 -0.19 9.60 19.54
C ASN A 160 -0.46 8.83 18.23
N THR A 161 0.18 7.67 18.06
CA THR A 161 0.04 6.78 16.88
C THR A 161 -0.87 5.58 17.15
N CYS A 162 -1.54 5.55 18.31
CA CYS A 162 -2.65 4.65 18.64
C CYS A 162 -3.94 5.46 18.84
N PHE A 163 -5.03 5.06 18.19
CA PHE A 163 -6.33 5.75 18.29
C PHE A 163 -7.48 4.80 17.93
N TYR A 164 -8.67 5.10 18.45
CA TYR A 164 -9.89 4.39 18.10
C TYR A 164 -10.58 5.02 16.90
N GLU A 165 -11.02 4.21 15.94
CA GLU A 165 -11.79 4.62 14.78
C GLU A 165 -13.23 4.10 14.91
N PRO A 166 -14.18 4.92 15.39
CA PRO A 166 -15.55 4.48 15.67
C PRO A 166 -16.27 3.88 14.46
N TYR A 167 -16.06 4.46 13.27
CA TYR A 167 -16.67 3.98 12.02
C TYR A 167 -16.19 2.59 11.60
N LEU A 168 -14.97 2.22 12.02
CA LEU A 168 -14.39 0.90 11.76
C LEU A 168 -14.61 -0.05 12.95
N ASN A 169 -14.95 0.48 14.12
CA ASN A 169 -14.96 -0.22 15.39
C ASN A 169 -13.62 -0.95 15.63
N ARG A 170 -12.50 -0.23 15.47
CA ARG A 170 -11.14 -0.75 15.59
C ARG A 170 -10.21 0.26 16.24
N HIS A 171 -9.22 -0.26 16.96
CA HIS A 171 -8.04 0.49 17.39
C HIS A 171 -6.95 0.35 16.34
N THR A 172 -6.40 1.48 15.92
CA THR A 172 -5.40 1.56 14.86
C THR A 172 -4.07 2.01 15.42
N PHE A 173 -3.02 1.29 15.04
CA PHE A 173 -1.64 1.51 15.40
C PHE A 173 -0.86 1.80 14.12
N LEU A 174 -0.14 2.93 14.11
CA LEU A 174 0.69 3.34 12.96
C LEU A 174 2.14 2.99 13.23
N VAL A 175 2.73 2.19 12.34
CA VAL A 175 4.16 1.88 12.34
C VAL A 175 4.79 2.57 11.14
N GLU A 176 5.74 3.47 11.37
CA GLU A 176 6.37 4.27 10.31
C GLU A 176 7.23 3.37 9.40
N LEU A 177 7.12 3.61 8.09
CA LEU A 177 7.90 2.92 7.08
C LEU A 177 8.77 3.93 6.31
N GLU A 178 9.86 3.43 5.75
CA GLU A 178 10.60 4.09 4.68
C GLU A 178 10.70 3.17 3.46
N LEU A 179 10.70 3.73 2.26
CA LEU A 179 10.97 2.97 1.04
C LEU A 179 12.47 2.69 0.97
N VAL A 180 12.83 1.41 0.83
CA VAL A 180 14.22 0.95 0.69
C VAL A 180 14.58 0.82 -0.79
N GLU A 181 13.76 0.11 -1.54
CA GLU A 181 13.99 -0.14 -2.96
C GLU A 181 12.66 -0.34 -3.70
N ALA A 182 12.61 0.09 -4.96
CA ALA A 182 11.51 -0.17 -5.88
C ALA A 182 12.03 -0.92 -7.11
N PHE A 183 11.66 -2.19 -7.20
CA PHE A 183 11.89 -3.07 -8.35
C PHE A 183 10.79 -2.81 -9.40
N TYR A 184 10.94 -1.70 -10.14
CA TYR A 184 9.89 -1.24 -11.06
C TYR A 184 9.56 -2.26 -12.15
N SER A 185 10.58 -2.90 -12.74
CA SER A 185 10.40 -3.93 -13.77
C SER A 185 9.59 -5.12 -13.28
N GLU A 186 9.73 -5.49 -12.01
CA GLU A 186 9.05 -6.62 -11.37
C GLU A 186 7.80 -6.22 -10.57
N ASP A 187 7.50 -4.92 -10.52
CA ASP A 187 6.42 -4.34 -9.74
C ASP A 187 6.46 -4.66 -8.24
N ILE A 188 7.65 -4.66 -7.63
CA ILE A 188 7.83 -4.94 -6.19
C ILE A 188 8.42 -3.71 -5.49
N ALA A 189 7.85 -3.34 -4.35
CA ALA A 189 8.40 -2.30 -3.47
C ALA A 189 8.77 -2.89 -2.11
N LEU A 190 10.00 -2.63 -1.68
CA LEU A 190 10.53 -3.03 -0.38
C LEU A 190 10.56 -1.82 0.55
N TYR A 191 9.95 -1.96 1.72
CA TYR A 191 9.96 -0.97 2.78
C TYR A 191 10.63 -1.54 4.03
N ARG A 192 11.12 -0.64 4.88
CA ARG A 192 11.66 -0.97 6.22
C ARG A 192 10.90 -0.20 7.29
N ILE A 193 10.61 -0.87 8.40
CA ILE A 193 10.09 -0.23 9.61
C ILE A 193 11.18 0.64 10.23
N VAL A 194 10.84 1.91 10.50
CA VAL A 194 11.74 2.90 11.10
C VAL A 194 11.10 3.55 12.32
N ASN A 195 11.91 4.25 13.12
CA ASN A 195 11.47 5.01 14.30
C ASN A 195 10.57 4.21 15.27
N THR A 196 10.79 2.89 15.32
CA THR A 196 9.93 1.94 16.04
C THR A 196 10.80 1.02 16.88
N HIS A 197 10.39 0.76 18.13
CA HIS A 197 11.13 -0.11 19.03
C HIS A 197 11.22 -1.55 18.50
N LYS A 198 12.34 -2.23 18.77
CA LYS A 198 12.59 -3.57 18.21
C LYS A 198 11.54 -4.60 18.66
N ASP A 199 11.02 -4.49 19.89
CA ASP A 199 10.00 -5.42 20.39
C ASP A 199 8.67 -5.32 19.64
N ILE A 200 8.30 -4.14 19.13
CA ILE A 200 7.13 -3.98 18.25
C ILE A 200 7.36 -4.75 16.94
N ILE A 201 8.56 -4.63 16.37
CA ILE A 201 8.95 -5.32 15.12
C ILE A 201 8.92 -6.84 15.34
N ASN A 202 9.47 -7.31 16.46
CA ASN A 202 9.52 -8.73 16.80
C ASN A 202 8.12 -9.34 17.03
N GLN A 203 7.15 -8.53 17.44
CA GLN A 203 5.78 -8.95 17.69
C GLN A 203 4.94 -9.08 16.40
N LEU A 204 5.33 -8.41 15.31
CA LEU A 204 4.61 -8.46 14.03
C LEU A 204 4.73 -9.86 13.39
N PRO A 205 3.62 -10.55 13.07
CA PRO A 205 3.63 -11.76 12.28
C PRO A 205 4.29 -11.52 10.93
N PHE A 206 5.02 -12.52 10.45
CA PHE A 206 5.67 -12.47 9.14
C PHE A 206 5.51 -13.80 8.41
N ILE A 207 5.77 -13.77 7.11
CA ILE A 207 5.82 -14.96 6.26
C ILE A 207 7.17 -15.04 5.56
N LYS A 208 7.76 -16.23 5.55
CA LYS A 208 9.03 -16.46 4.86
C LYS A 208 8.82 -16.39 3.34
N ILE A 209 9.79 -15.85 2.64
CA ILE A 209 9.84 -15.87 1.19
C ILE A 209 10.44 -17.21 0.73
N ASP A 210 9.84 -17.78 -0.30
CA ASP A 210 10.43 -18.83 -1.12
C ASP A 210 10.83 -18.24 -2.48
N PHE A 211 12.10 -18.38 -2.84
CA PHE A 211 12.66 -17.82 -4.08
C PHE A 211 12.64 -18.79 -5.26
N SER A 212 12.08 -20.00 -5.11
CA SER A 212 11.92 -20.90 -6.25
C SER A 212 10.92 -20.36 -7.27
N ILE A 213 11.07 -20.78 -8.52
CA ILE A 213 10.02 -20.64 -9.53
C ILE A 213 9.18 -21.92 -9.44
N LEU A 214 7.89 -21.77 -9.10
CA LEU A 214 6.97 -22.88 -8.90
C LEU A 214 6.33 -23.30 -10.23
N ASP A 215 6.11 -24.60 -10.39
CA ASP A 215 5.44 -25.17 -11.56
C ASP A 215 3.93 -24.85 -11.58
N ASP A 216 3.32 -24.94 -12.76
CA ASP A 216 1.88 -24.69 -12.99
C ASP A 216 0.93 -25.76 -12.38
N ASN A 217 1.51 -26.78 -11.75
CA ASN A 217 0.81 -27.84 -11.02
C ASN A 217 0.97 -27.71 -9.49
N GLN A 218 1.57 -26.62 -9.00
CA GLN A 218 1.77 -26.39 -7.57
C GLN A 218 0.47 -26.61 -6.78
N LEU A 219 0.52 -27.57 -5.85
CA LEU A 219 -0.58 -27.86 -4.94
C LEU A 219 -0.61 -26.85 -3.79
N ASP A 220 -1.77 -26.73 -3.16
CA ASP A 220 -1.94 -25.89 -1.97
C ASP A 220 -1.45 -24.44 -2.17
N PHE A 221 -1.76 -23.88 -3.33
CA PHE A 221 -1.48 -22.49 -3.67
C PHE A 221 -2.69 -21.60 -3.36
N TYR A 222 -2.44 -20.47 -2.70
CA TYR A 222 -3.46 -19.57 -2.19
C TYR A 222 -3.07 -18.11 -2.40
N CYS A 223 -4.06 -17.23 -2.49
CA CYS A 223 -3.88 -15.79 -2.37
C CYS A 223 -4.34 -15.33 -0.99
N LEU A 224 -3.47 -14.64 -0.26
CA LEU A 224 -3.82 -13.98 1.01
C LEU A 224 -4.04 -12.50 0.74
N GLN A 225 -5.29 -12.06 0.81
CA GLN A 225 -5.69 -10.70 0.41
C GLN A 225 -6.73 -10.11 1.36
N SER A 226 -7.05 -8.83 1.17
CA SER A 226 -8.11 -8.17 1.93
C SER A 226 -9.48 -8.75 1.56
N SER A 227 -10.36 -8.98 2.54
CA SER A 227 -11.69 -9.56 2.28
C SER A 227 -12.57 -8.63 1.44
N PRO A 228 -13.52 -9.15 0.65
CA PRO A 228 -14.51 -8.32 -0.03
C PRO A 228 -15.29 -7.43 0.95
N GLY A 229 -15.81 -6.29 0.48
CA GLY A 229 -16.70 -5.42 1.26
C GLY A 229 -16.03 -4.53 2.32
N GLY A 230 -14.70 -4.54 2.46
CA GLY A 230 -14.00 -3.63 3.37
C GLY A 230 -12.48 -3.79 3.40
N PHE A 231 -11.80 -3.05 4.28
CA PHE A 231 -10.32 -3.09 4.40
C PHE A 231 -9.82 -3.71 5.73
N LEU A 232 -10.73 -4.18 6.59
CA LEU A 232 -10.41 -4.75 7.89
C LEU A 232 -10.25 -6.27 7.86
N GLY A 233 -11.08 -6.93 7.06
CA GLY A 233 -11.08 -8.37 6.96
C GLY A 233 -9.99 -8.87 6.03
N ARG A 234 -9.63 -10.14 6.22
CA ARG A 234 -8.64 -10.85 5.42
C ARG A 234 -9.28 -12.11 4.88
N MET A 235 -8.81 -12.54 3.73
CA MET A 235 -9.31 -13.71 3.04
C MET A 235 -8.12 -14.49 2.51
N VAL A 236 -8.20 -15.81 2.67
CA VAL A 236 -7.33 -16.76 1.98
C VAL A 236 -8.19 -17.58 1.04
N ASN A 237 -7.91 -17.50 -0.26
CA ASN A 237 -8.63 -18.27 -1.27
C ASN A 237 -7.66 -19.12 -2.07
N LYS A 238 -8.16 -20.24 -2.61
CA LYS A 238 -7.39 -21.05 -3.55
C LYS A 238 -7.05 -20.21 -4.79
N ALA A 239 -5.85 -20.44 -5.30
CA ALA A 239 -5.35 -19.93 -6.57
C ALA A 239 -4.63 -21.06 -7.30
N LYS A 240 -4.35 -20.88 -8.59
CA LYS A 240 -3.56 -21.81 -9.39
C LYS A 240 -2.67 -21.01 -10.34
N ILE A 241 -1.41 -21.43 -10.47
CA ILE A 241 -0.54 -20.98 -11.57
C ILE A 241 -1.04 -21.71 -12.83
N GLU A 242 -1.56 -20.98 -13.81
CA GLU A 242 -2.02 -21.54 -15.10
C GLU A 242 -0.95 -21.48 -16.18
N GLY A 243 0.14 -20.76 -15.95
CA GLY A 243 1.26 -20.69 -16.87
C GLY A 243 2.21 -19.56 -16.56
N PHE A 244 3.13 -19.35 -17.49
CA PHE A 244 4.20 -18.37 -17.40
C PHE A 244 4.11 -17.40 -18.56
N LEU A 245 4.47 -16.15 -18.29
CA LEU A 245 4.47 -15.07 -19.27
C LEU A 245 5.83 -14.40 -19.25
N ASP A 246 6.37 -14.10 -20.42
CA ASP A 246 7.35 -13.02 -20.55
C ASP A 246 6.55 -11.73 -20.70
N HIS A 247 6.39 -11.02 -19.58
CA HIS A 247 5.55 -9.83 -19.54
C HIS A 247 6.30 -8.65 -20.14
N HIS A 248 5.59 -7.79 -20.87
CA HIS A 248 6.10 -6.51 -21.34
C HIS A 248 4.95 -5.49 -21.37
N GLY A 249 4.87 -4.65 -20.33
CA GLY A 249 3.88 -3.60 -20.18
C GLY A 249 4.54 -2.25 -19.93
N THR A 250 3.87 -1.15 -20.21
CA THR A 250 4.39 0.20 -19.93
C THR A 250 3.52 0.88 -18.88
N PHE A 251 4.15 1.32 -17.80
CA PHE A 251 3.53 2.24 -16.86
C PHE A 251 3.81 3.68 -17.28
N ASN A 252 2.74 4.45 -17.49
CA ASN A 252 2.85 5.85 -17.88
C ASN A 252 3.11 6.73 -16.65
N ASP A 253 4.21 7.48 -16.67
CA ASP A 253 4.58 8.42 -15.61
C ASP A 253 5.12 9.70 -16.26
N ARG A 254 4.30 10.76 -16.21
CA ARG A 254 4.60 12.05 -16.85
C ARG A 254 5.70 12.85 -16.16
N PHE A 255 6.15 12.45 -14.97
CA PHE A 255 7.17 13.17 -14.19
C PHE A 255 8.49 12.41 -14.15
N GLY A 256 8.46 11.13 -13.79
CA GLY A 256 9.64 10.28 -13.70
C GLY A 256 10.06 9.60 -15.00
N GLY A 257 9.27 9.81 -16.06
CA GLY A 257 9.37 9.03 -17.30
C GLY A 257 8.75 7.64 -17.14
N ASN A 258 8.21 7.14 -18.25
CA ASN A 258 7.62 5.81 -18.31
C ASN A 258 8.64 4.74 -17.89
N TYR A 259 8.15 3.66 -17.29
CA TYR A 259 8.95 2.47 -17.04
C TYR A 259 8.20 1.24 -17.54
N THR A 260 8.96 0.18 -17.79
CA THR A 260 8.44 -1.07 -18.34
C THR A 260 8.27 -2.09 -17.22
N PHE A 261 7.11 -2.73 -17.14
CA PHE A 261 6.98 -4.00 -16.44
C PHE A 261 7.50 -5.08 -17.38
N GLU A 262 8.53 -5.81 -16.97
CA GLU A 262 9.18 -6.78 -17.84
C GLU A 262 9.58 -8.08 -17.13
N GLY A 263 9.75 -9.11 -17.94
CA GLY A 263 10.25 -10.41 -17.53
C GLY A 263 9.17 -11.37 -17.02
N LEU A 264 9.62 -12.46 -16.40
CA LEU A 264 8.79 -13.57 -15.99
C LEU A 264 7.64 -13.14 -15.06
N ARG A 265 6.42 -13.59 -15.36
CA ARG A 265 5.24 -13.53 -14.51
C ARG A 265 4.52 -14.87 -14.47
N TYR A 266 3.84 -15.14 -13.37
CA TYR A 266 2.82 -16.18 -13.34
C TYR A 266 1.51 -15.64 -13.88
N LEU A 267 0.87 -16.41 -14.76
CA LEU A 267 -0.56 -16.30 -15.01
C LEU A 267 -1.28 -17.03 -13.89
N ILE A 268 -2.07 -16.31 -13.10
CA ILE A 268 -2.81 -16.88 -11.98
C ILE A 268 -4.29 -16.95 -12.31
N LYS A 269 -4.92 -18.08 -11.96
CA LYS A 269 -6.37 -18.22 -11.88
C LYS A 269 -6.84 -18.33 -10.46
N GLY A 270 -7.91 -17.62 -10.14
CA GLY A 270 -8.56 -17.66 -8.84
C GLY A 270 -9.32 -16.38 -8.58
N TYR A 271 -9.93 -16.29 -7.40
CA TYR A 271 -10.56 -15.03 -7.01
C TYR A 271 -9.49 -13.98 -6.71
N PHE A 272 -9.55 -12.87 -7.44
CA PHE A 272 -8.76 -11.67 -7.20
C PHE A 272 -9.69 -10.51 -6.89
N ARG A 273 -9.51 -9.86 -5.74
CA ARG A 273 -10.25 -8.65 -5.40
C ARG A 273 -9.51 -7.43 -5.94
N PHE A 274 -10.19 -6.64 -6.74
CA PHE A 274 -9.70 -5.33 -7.20
C PHE A 274 -9.29 -4.44 -6.01
N GLY A 275 -8.12 -3.80 -6.10
CA GLY A 275 -7.52 -3.06 -4.98
C GLY A 275 -6.72 -3.92 -3.99
N SER A 276 -6.47 -5.20 -4.31
CA SER A 276 -5.59 -6.09 -3.54
C SER A 276 -4.20 -6.25 -4.17
N SER A 277 -3.78 -5.33 -5.04
CA SER A 277 -2.39 -5.27 -5.48
C SER A 277 -1.46 -5.23 -4.26
N GLY A 278 -0.36 -5.98 -4.32
CA GLY A 278 0.53 -6.19 -3.18
C GLY A 278 0.18 -7.38 -2.28
N ALA A 279 -0.92 -8.09 -2.54
CA ALA A 279 -1.25 -9.33 -1.83
C ALA A 279 -0.24 -10.45 -2.13
N PRO A 280 0.23 -11.21 -1.11
CA PRO A 280 1.09 -12.35 -1.34
C PRO A 280 0.31 -13.58 -1.85
N TYR A 281 0.92 -14.26 -2.82
CA TYR A 281 0.61 -15.64 -3.14
C TYR A 281 1.47 -16.56 -2.27
N VAL A 282 0.80 -17.48 -1.60
CA VAL A 282 1.40 -18.37 -0.60
C VAL A 282 1.11 -19.82 -0.93
N TYR A 283 2.04 -20.70 -0.59
CA TYR A 283 1.80 -22.14 -0.63
C TYR A 283 2.16 -22.79 0.69
N TYR A 284 1.55 -23.95 0.96
CA TYR A 284 1.87 -24.72 2.16
C TYR A 284 3.02 -25.67 1.88
N ASP A 285 4.15 -25.42 2.53
CA ASP A 285 5.29 -26.32 2.54
C ASP A 285 4.98 -27.49 3.48
N ASN A 286 4.71 -28.66 2.90
CA ASN A 286 4.36 -29.86 3.66
C ASN A 286 5.54 -30.45 4.44
N GLU A 287 6.78 -30.20 4.02
CA GLU A 287 7.96 -30.72 4.70
C GLU A 287 8.20 -29.94 6.00
N ASN A 288 8.09 -28.61 5.92
CA ASN A 288 8.32 -27.71 7.06
C ASN A 288 7.05 -27.34 7.82
N MET A 289 5.88 -27.75 7.33
CA MET A 289 4.56 -27.50 7.91
C MET A 289 4.25 -26.01 8.13
N ILE A 290 4.67 -25.18 7.18
CA ILE A 290 4.53 -23.71 7.21
C ILE A 290 4.04 -23.16 5.88
N PHE A 291 3.41 -21.99 5.91
CA PHE A 291 3.17 -21.22 4.69
C PHE A 291 4.41 -20.41 4.33
N LYS A 292 4.70 -20.34 3.02
CA LYS A 292 5.72 -19.47 2.44
C LYS A 292 5.09 -18.62 1.34
N ALA A 293 5.53 -17.38 1.20
CA ALA A 293 5.14 -16.50 0.11
C ALA A 293 6.09 -16.70 -1.07
N ASN A 294 5.55 -16.89 -2.27
CA ASN A 294 6.35 -17.16 -3.48
C ASN A 294 6.20 -16.08 -4.56
N ALA A 295 5.07 -15.40 -4.60
CA ALA A 295 4.85 -14.32 -5.56
C ALA A 295 4.03 -13.20 -4.92
N ILE A 296 4.05 -12.03 -5.55
CA ILE A 296 3.18 -10.91 -5.22
C ILE A 296 2.18 -10.66 -6.34
N GLN A 297 0.97 -10.30 -5.97
CA GLN A 297 -0.05 -9.84 -6.89
C GLN A 297 0.32 -8.47 -7.47
N SER A 298 0.69 -8.44 -8.75
CA SER A 298 1.12 -7.25 -9.48
C SER A 298 -0.07 -6.59 -10.17
N GLU A 299 -0.69 -7.29 -11.12
CA GLU A 299 -1.68 -6.72 -12.04
C GLU A 299 -2.90 -7.62 -12.19
N ALA A 300 -4.05 -7.02 -12.50
CA ALA A 300 -5.20 -7.77 -12.98
C ALA A 300 -5.01 -8.12 -14.46
N CYS A 301 -5.23 -9.38 -14.84
CA CYS A 301 -5.13 -9.76 -16.25
C CYS A 301 -6.38 -9.26 -16.99
N PRO A 302 -6.27 -8.50 -18.09
CA PRO A 302 -7.41 -7.89 -18.77
C PRO A 302 -8.36 -8.86 -19.50
N ILE A 303 -8.29 -10.17 -19.24
CA ILE A 303 -9.27 -11.14 -19.75
C ILE A 303 -10.60 -10.92 -19.03
N GLN A 304 -11.49 -10.17 -19.68
CA GLN A 304 -12.81 -9.76 -19.19
C GLN A 304 -13.84 -10.88 -19.39
N LEU A 305 -14.60 -11.22 -18.35
CA LEU A 305 -15.94 -11.79 -18.55
C LEU A 305 -16.92 -10.64 -18.77
N SER A 306 -17.49 -10.55 -19.97
CA SER A 306 -18.72 -9.79 -20.16
C SER A 306 -19.89 -10.64 -19.65
N ILE A 307 -20.39 -10.37 -18.44
CA ILE A 307 -21.70 -10.90 -18.06
C ILE A 307 -22.75 -10.04 -18.79
N ASN A 308 -23.41 -10.62 -19.78
CA ASN A 308 -24.48 -9.99 -20.58
C ASN A 308 -24.08 -8.69 -21.31
N ASN A 309 -22.81 -8.53 -21.71
CA ASN A 309 -22.29 -7.31 -22.36
C ASN A 309 -22.46 -6.00 -21.56
N ASN A 310 -22.82 -6.08 -20.27
CA ASN A 310 -22.98 -4.89 -19.44
C ASN A 310 -21.63 -4.48 -18.85
N ARG A 311 -21.08 -3.38 -19.37
CA ARG A 311 -19.72 -2.89 -19.03
C ARG A 311 -19.66 -2.20 -17.67
N ASP A 312 -20.79 -1.71 -17.14
CA ASP A 312 -20.82 -1.01 -15.86
C ASP A 312 -21.09 -1.97 -14.70
N GLY A 313 -20.19 -1.97 -13.70
CA GLY A 313 -20.38 -2.65 -12.42
C GLY A 313 -20.07 -4.15 -12.35
N ASN A 314 -19.69 -4.80 -13.46
CA ASN A 314 -19.51 -6.27 -13.55
C ASN A 314 -18.12 -6.73 -14.05
N PHE A 315 -17.04 -5.97 -13.82
CA PHE A 315 -15.70 -6.44 -14.13
C PHE A 315 -15.23 -7.46 -13.08
N GLN A 316 -15.22 -8.74 -13.45
CA GLN A 316 -14.48 -9.78 -12.74
C GLN A 316 -13.35 -10.26 -13.67
N TYR A 317 -12.12 -9.88 -13.35
CA TYR A 317 -10.95 -10.51 -13.95
C TYR A 317 -10.85 -11.93 -13.39
N ILE A 318 -10.93 -12.95 -14.25
CA ILE A 318 -10.77 -14.34 -13.81
C ILE A 318 -9.32 -14.61 -13.41
N ASN A 319 -8.41 -13.89 -14.09
CA ASN A 319 -6.99 -14.12 -14.00
C ASN A 319 -6.25 -12.88 -13.50
N ALA A 320 -5.10 -13.12 -12.90
CA ALA A 320 -4.18 -12.10 -12.42
C ALA A 320 -2.77 -12.42 -12.89
N LEU A 321 -1.91 -11.40 -12.87
CA LEU A 321 -0.47 -11.55 -13.06
C LEU A 321 0.22 -11.40 -11.71
N ALA A 322 1.14 -12.31 -11.43
CA ALA A 322 1.94 -12.27 -10.22
C ALA A 322 3.44 -12.29 -10.54
N SER A 323 4.19 -11.49 -9.80
CA SER A 323 5.65 -11.46 -9.89
C SER A 323 6.23 -12.46 -8.89
N PRO A 324 6.88 -13.55 -9.33
CA PRO A 324 7.56 -14.45 -8.41
C PRO A 324 8.71 -13.74 -7.67
N PHE A 325 9.04 -14.13 -6.45
CA PHE A 325 10.20 -13.52 -5.76
C PHE A 325 11.54 -13.99 -6.33
N GLY A 326 11.57 -15.15 -7.01
CA GLY A 326 12.79 -15.69 -7.61
C GLY A 326 13.49 -14.73 -8.59
N ILE A 327 12.75 -13.88 -9.31
CA ILE A 327 13.32 -12.90 -10.25
C ILE A 327 14.00 -11.70 -9.60
N ILE A 328 13.80 -11.50 -8.28
CA ILE A 328 14.48 -10.46 -7.51
C ILE A 328 15.39 -11.02 -6.41
N LYS A 329 15.62 -12.35 -6.36
CA LYS A 329 16.34 -13.03 -5.28
C LYS A 329 17.63 -12.32 -4.88
N ASP A 330 18.57 -12.19 -5.81
CA ASP A 330 19.91 -11.64 -5.53
C ASP A 330 19.86 -10.18 -5.05
N ARG A 331 18.83 -9.43 -5.43
CA ARG A 331 18.64 -8.06 -4.96
C ARG A 331 17.98 -8.02 -3.58
N LEU A 332 16.96 -8.85 -3.35
CA LEU A 332 16.24 -8.89 -2.08
C LEU A 332 17.09 -9.49 -0.94
N GLU A 333 17.88 -10.53 -1.21
CA GLU A 333 18.74 -11.20 -0.22
C GLU A 333 19.83 -10.27 0.35
N LYS A 334 20.14 -9.14 -0.29
CA LYS A 334 21.07 -8.14 0.26
C LYS A 334 20.53 -7.43 1.50
N TYR A 335 19.22 -7.53 1.75
CA TYR A 335 18.54 -6.88 2.87
C TYR A 335 18.12 -7.83 3.98
N LEU A 336 17.99 -9.13 3.68
CA LEU A 336 17.50 -10.17 4.59
C LEU A 336 18.64 -10.79 5.39
#